data_AF-A0A920AWJ7-F1
#
_entry.id   AF-A0A920AWJ7-F1
#
_cell.length_a   1.000
_cell.length_b   1.000
_cell.length_c   1.000
_cell.angle_alpha   90.00
_cell.angle_beta   90.00
_cell.angle_gamma   90.00
#
_symmetry.space_group_name_H-M   'P 1'
#
loop_
_entity.id
_entity.type
_entity.pdbx_description
1 polymer ?
#
loop_
_entity_poly.entity_id
_entity_poly.type
_entity_poly.pdbx_seq_one_letter_code
_entity_poly.pdbx_strand_id
1 'polypeptide(L)'
;MIQRLQTIFLLLTSVFYFSYWLFGLEWYEKGYPVIINIFNGSEYINTILISISFIPLIISGISFVSIFIFKNRKLQIKLTQLSFRLSLVMSLFTIFYFYNCLSYLTELMPSKFLELLMYAAIVNPFLCCYLLFLALKYIKRDNELINSLDRIR
;
A
#
# COMPACT_ATOMS: atom_id res chain seq x y z
N MET A 1 6.76 15.82 19.58
CA MET A 1 7.95 14.99 19.28
C MET A 1 7.65 14.10 18.08
N ILE A 2 8.14 14.51 16.90
CA ILE A 2 8.00 13.80 15.61
C ILE A 2 9.01 12.63 15.48
N GLN A 3 10.02 12.55 16.36
CA GLN A 3 10.99 11.45 16.43
C GLN A 3 10.45 10.27 17.24
N ARG A 4 9.49 9.53 16.69
CA ARG A 4 9.09 8.22 17.25
C ARG A 4 9.16 7.19 16.13
N LEU A 5 9.51 5.95 16.46
CA LEU A 5 9.73 4.89 15.47
C LEU A 5 8.53 4.70 14.50
N GLN A 6 7.30 5.00 14.96
CA GLN A 6 6.09 5.01 14.13
C GLN A 6 6.14 5.93 12.89
N THR A 7 6.78 7.11 12.99
CA THR A 7 6.82 8.07 11.87
C THR A 7 7.73 7.57 10.76
N ILE A 8 8.79 6.84 11.11
CA ILE A 8 9.69 6.19 10.14
C ILE A 8 8.93 5.12 9.35
N PHE A 9 8.15 4.26 10.03
CA PHE A 9 7.35 3.24 9.34
C PHE A 9 6.30 3.86 8.43
N LEU A 10 5.57 4.88 8.89
CA LEU A 10 4.58 5.59 8.08
C LEU A 10 5.20 6.28 6.87
N LEU A 11 6.37 6.91 7.05
CA LEU A 11 7.10 7.56 5.97
C LEU A 11 7.57 6.55 4.92
N LEU A 12 8.15 5.44 5.37
CA LEU A 12 8.62 4.38 4.49
C LEU A 12 7.47 3.76 3.69
N THR A 13 6.34 3.47 4.33
CA THR A 13 5.11 3.04 3.65
C THR A 13 4.65 4.05 2.60
N SER A 14 4.66 5.35 2.94
CA SER A 14 4.24 6.40 2.01
C SER A 14 5.14 6.45 0.77
N VAL A 15 6.47 6.44 0.95
CA VAL A 15 7.44 6.45 -0.14
C VAL A 15 7.31 5.20 -1.01
N PHE A 16 7.20 4.01 -0.40
CA PHE A 16 7.09 2.76 -1.14
C PHE A 16 5.81 2.65 -1.95
N TYR A 17 4.66 3.03 -1.40
CA TYR A 17 3.41 3.05 -2.17
C TYR A 17 3.39 4.14 -3.25
N PHE A 18 4.04 5.28 -3.00
CA PHE A 18 4.16 6.35 -4.00
C PHE A 18 5.03 5.91 -5.19
N SER A 19 6.22 5.37 -4.92
CA SER A 19 7.11 4.84 -5.97
C SER A 19 6.45 3.68 -6.73
N TYR A 20 5.76 2.80 -6.02
CA TYR A 20 5.00 1.71 -6.62
C TYR A 20 3.93 2.21 -7.58
N TRP A 21 3.18 3.24 -7.20
CA TRP A 21 2.18 3.83 -8.08
C TRP A 21 2.84 4.55 -9.28
N LEU A 22 3.83 5.39 -9.02
CA LEU A 22 4.50 6.22 -10.02
C LEU A 22 5.14 5.38 -11.14
N PHE A 23 5.82 4.29 -10.79
CA PHE A 23 6.50 3.43 -11.77
C PHE A 23 5.66 2.24 -12.22
N GLY A 24 4.73 1.78 -11.38
CA GLY A 24 3.93 0.58 -11.65
C GLY A 24 2.71 0.82 -12.52
N LEU A 25 2.13 2.03 -12.52
CA LEU A 25 0.83 2.29 -13.18
C LEU A 25 0.84 1.92 -14.67
N GLU A 26 1.87 2.33 -15.41
CA GLU A 26 1.99 2.03 -16.85
C GLU A 26 1.98 0.51 -17.13
N TRP A 27 2.65 -0.26 -16.27
CA TRP A 27 2.69 -1.72 -16.39
C TRP A 27 1.38 -2.37 -15.99
N TYR A 28 0.70 -1.82 -14.99
CA TYR A 28 -0.64 -2.26 -14.61
C TYR A 28 -1.63 -2.10 -15.78
N GLU A 29 -1.62 -0.96 -16.45
CA GLU A 29 -2.48 -0.69 -17.62
C GLU A 29 -2.20 -1.66 -18.77
N LYS A 30 -0.93 -1.97 -19.03
CA LYS A 30 -0.53 -2.94 -20.07
C LYS A 30 -1.09 -4.35 -19.82
N GLY A 31 -1.27 -4.76 -18.57
CA GLY A 31 -1.84 -6.07 -18.23
C GLY A 31 -3.37 -6.10 -18.10
N TYR A 32 -4.07 -4.95 -18.11
CA TYR A 32 -5.54 -4.92 -18.05
C TYR A 32 -6.25 -5.76 -19.12
N PRO A 33 -5.81 -5.78 -20.40
CA PRO A 33 -6.47 -6.58 -21.44
C PRO A 33 -6.56 -8.07 -21.08
N VAL A 34 -5.55 -8.62 -20.41
CA VAL A 34 -5.53 -10.03 -19.97
C VAL A 34 -6.65 -10.28 -18.96
N ILE A 35 -6.78 -9.42 -17.95
CA ILE A 35 -7.85 -9.55 -16.94
C ILE A 35 -9.23 -9.33 -17.57
N ILE A 36 -9.37 -8.32 -18.42
CA ILE A 36 -10.65 -8.01 -19.09
C ILE A 36 -11.13 -9.20 -19.94
N ASN A 37 -10.21 -9.88 -20.65
CA ASN A 37 -10.54 -11.07 -21.42
C ASN A 37 -11.01 -12.24 -20.56
N ILE A 38 -10.45 -12.42 -19.35
CA ILE A 38 -10.91 -13.44 -18.39
C ILE A 38 -12.37 -13.21 -17.97
N PHE A 39 -12.82 -11.95 -17.94
CA PHE A 39 -14.19 -11.55 -17.59
C PHE A 39 -15.03 -11.18 -18.83
N ASN A 40 -14.82 -11.86 -19.96
CA ASN A 40 -15.60 -11.72 -21.20
C ASN A 40 -15.70 -10.29 -21.76
N GLY A 41 -14.67 -9.46 -21.57
CA GLY A 41 -14.62 -8.13 -22.19
C GLY A 41 -15.54 -7.08 -21.55
N SER A 42 -15.99 -7.29 -20.31
CA SER A 42 -16.93 -6.35 -19.66
C SER A 42 -16.29 -4.99 -19.34
N GLU A 43 -16.91 -3.90 -19.80
CA GLU A 43 -16.45 -2.53 -19.54
C GLU A 43 -16.40 -2.18 -18.04
N TYR A 44 -17.27 -2.78 -17.24
CA TYR A 44 -17.28 -2.64 -15.78
C TYR A 44 -15.96 -3.06 -15.13
N ILE A 45 -15.29 -4.10 -15.66
CA ILE A 45 -14.02 -4.59 -15.13
C ILE A 45 -12.90 -3.57 -15.38
N ASN A 46 -12.91 -2.90 -16.53
CA ASN A 46 -11.94 -1.84 -16.82
C ASN A 46 -12.04 -0.72 -15.78
N THR A 47 -13.25 -0.25 -15.49
CA THR A 47 -13.50 0.79 -14.47
C THR A 47 -13.04 0.35 -13.08
N ILE A 48 -13.25 -0.93 -12.71
CA ILE A 48 -12.79 -1.49 -11.43
C ILE A 48 -11.26 -1.52 -11.38
N LEU A 49 -10.58 -1.97 -12.44
CA LEU A 49 -9.12 -2.05 -12.52
C LEU A 49 -8.47 -0.67 -12.39
N ILE A 50 -9.00 0.33 -13.10
CA ILE A 50 -8.58 1.72 -12.98
C ILE A 50 -8.78 2.21 -11.54
N SER A 51 -9.94 1.95 -10.93
CA SER A 51 -10.21 2.39 -9.56
C SER A 51 -9.24 1.78 -8.54
N ILE A 52 -8.91 0.49 -8.70
CA ILE A 52 -7.97 -0.22 -7.82
C ILE A 52 -6.54 0.29 -7.99
N SER A 53 -6.12 0.69 -9.20
CA SER A 53 -4.76 1.19 -9.42
C SER A 53 -4.44 2.50 -8.71
N PHE A 54 -5.45 3.29 -8.32
CA PHE A 54 -5.26 4.49 -7.49
C PHE A 54 -5.21 4.21 -5.97
N ILE A 55 -5.56 3.01 -5.50
CA ILE A 55 -5.51 2.66 -4.07
C ILE A 55 -4.09 2.85 -3.47
N PRO A 56 -2.98 2.43 -4.11
CA PRO A 56 -1.62 2.74 -3.68
C PRO A 56 -1.39 4.22 -3.37
N LEU A 57 -1.84 5.12 -4.25
CA LEU A 57 -1.68 6.56 -4.07
C LEU A 57 -2.46 7.06 -2.85
N ILE A 58 -3.68 6.55 -2.65
CA ILE A 58 -4.51 6.84 -1.48
C ILE A 58 -3.82 6.38 -0.19
N ILE A 59 -3.29 5.15 -0.16
CA ILE A 59 -2.56 4.64 1.01
C ILE A 59 -1.36 5.53 1.31
N SER A 60 -0.58 5.89 0.28
CA SER A 60 0.58 6.77 0.43
C SER A 60 0.20 8.12 1.06
N GLY A 61 -0.86 8.76 0.55
CA GLY A 61 -1.36 10.03 1.06
C GLY A 61 -1.84 9.93 2.52
N ILE A 62 -2.62 8.89 2.86
CA ILE A 62 -3.11 8.68 4.23
C ILE A 62 -1.93 8.44 5.18
N SER A 63 -0.95 7.61 4.79
CA SER A 63 0.23 7.34 5.60
C SER A 63 1.08 8.59 5.82
N PHE A 64 1.27 9.42 4.79
CA PHE A 64 1.98 10.69 4.90
C PHE A 64 1.26 11.67 5.84
N VAL A 65 -0.03 11.90 5.64
CA VAL A 65 -0.85 12.78 6.48
C VAL A 65 -0.88 12.29 7.94
N SER A 66 -0.90 10.98 8.15
CA SER A 66 -0.88 10.37 9.49
C SER A 66 0.37 10.71 10.30
N ILE A 67 1.48 11.11 9.66
CA ILE A 67 2.70 11.56 10.35
C ILE A 67 2.43 12.88 11.10
N PHE A 68 1.71 13.81 10.47
CA PHE A 68 1.42 15.14 11.02
C PHE A 68 0.29 15.14 12.06
N ILE A 69 -0.56 14.11 12.08
CA ILE A 69 -1.67 13.93 13.04
C ILE A 69 -1.17 13.41 14.41
N PHE A 70 0.12 13.53 14.72
CA PHE A 70 0.73 13.05 15.97
C PHE A 70 0.10 13.60 17.27
N LYS A 71 -0.62 14.72 17.20
CA LYS A 71 -1.36 15.29 18.34
C LYS A 71 -2.65 14.52 18.66
N ASN A 72 -3.33 13.98 17.65
CA ASN A 72 -4.58 13.25 17.82
C ASN A 72 -4.37 11.75 17.60
N ARG A 73 -3.92 11.06 18.66
CA ARG A 73 -3.57 9.63 18.61
C ARG A 73 -4.73 8.74 18.18
N LYS A 74 -5.96 9.04 18.62
CA LYS A 74 -7.15 8.28 18.22
C LYS A 74 -7.36 8.34 16.71
N LEU A 75 -7.21 9.53 16.10
CA LEU A 75 -7.32 9.71 14.66
C LEU A 75 -6.15 9.04 13.91
N GLN A 76 -4.92 9.18 14.42
CA GLN A 76 -3.73 8.55 13.83
C GLN A 76 -3.85 7.02 13.77
N ILE A 77 -4.39 6.40 14.83
CA ILE A 77 -4.67 4.95 14.86
C ILE A 77 -5.70 4.58 13.79
N LYS A 78 -6.84 5.29 13.73
CA LYS A 78 -7.91 5.01 12.75
C LYS A 78 -7.41 5.11 11.31
N LEU A 79 -6.66 6.16 10.98
CA LEU A 79 -6.10 6.35 9.63
C LEU A 79 -5.07 5.26 9.29
N THR A 80 -4.17 4.94 10.22
CA THR A 80 -3.19 3.86 9.99
C THR A 80 -3.87 2.50 9.87
N GLN A 81 -4.96 2.24 10.60
CA GLN A 81 -5.77 1.03 10.47
C GLN A 81 -6.48 0.95 9.11
N LEU A 82 -6.96 2.09 8.60
CA LEU A 82 -7.53 2.18 7.26
C LEU A 82 -6.47 1.87 6.20
N SER A 83 -5.30 2.50 6.27
CA SER A 83 -4.16 2.19 5.38
C SER A 83 -3.78 0.72 5.44
N PHE A 84 -3.75 0.12 6.63
CA PHE A 84 -3.45 -1.31 6.79
C PHE A 84 -4.47 -2.22 6.10
N ARG A 85 -5.78 -1.95 6.25
CA ARG A 85 -6.83 -2.71 5.57
C ARG A 85 -6.76 -2.56 4.05
N LEU A 86 -6.53 -1.35 3.56
CA LEU A 86 -6.33 -1.10 2.13
C LEU A 86 -5.09 -1.83 1.60
N SER A 87 -4.02 -1.85 2.38
CA SER A 87 -2.78 -2.58 2.04
C SER A 87 -2.99 -4.09 1.95
N LEU A 88 -3.85 -4.67 2.82
CA LEU A 88 -4.27 -6.08 2.72
C LEU A 88 -5.06 -6.34 1.43
N VAL A 89 -6.01 -5.48 1.09
CA VAL A 89 -6.76 -5.58 -0.18
C VAL A 89 -5.80 -5.53 -1.37
N MET A 90 -4.83 -4.60 -1.36
CA MET A 90 -3.81 -4.52 -2.40
C MET A 90 -2.93 -5.77 -2.47
N SER A 91 -2.61 -6.39 -1.35
CA SER A 91 -1.83 -7.64 -1.33
C SER A 91 -2.59 -8.78 -2.01
N LEU A 92 -3.88 -8.93 -1.70
CA LEU A 92 -4.75 -9.93 -2.35
C LEU A 92 -4.90 -9.65 -3.85
N PHE A 93 -5.15 -8.39 -4.21
CA PHE A 93 -5.24 -7.97 -5.61
C PHE A 93 -3.95 -8.25 -6.37
N THR A 94 -2.79 -8.01 -5.76
CA THR A 94 -1.48 -8.26 -6.38
C THR A 94 -1.28 -9.74 -6.67
N ILE A 95 -1.65 -10.63 -5.74
CA ILE A 95 -1.62 -12.09 -5.98
C ILE A 95 -2.49 -12.44 -7.19
N PHE A 96 -3.75 -11.98 -7.19
CA PHE A 96 -4.69 -12.27 -8.26
C PHE A 96 -4.19 -11.73 -9.61
N TYR A 97 -3.74 -10.49 -9.65
CA TYR A 97 -3.31 -9.80 -10.86
C TYR A 97 -2.08 -10.48 -11.46
N PHE A 98 -1.02 -10.67 -10.68
CA PHE A 98 0.20 -11.31 -11.19
C PHE A 98 0.03 -12.80 -11.48
N TYR A 99 -0.83 -13.52 -10.74
CA TYR A 99 -1.14 -14.91 -11.09
C TYR A 99 -1.65 -15.05 -12.53
N ASN A 100 -2.45 -14.08 -13.01
CA ASN A 100 -3.02 -14.11 -14.35
C ASN A 100 -2.15 -13.39 -15.41
N CYS A 101 -1.44 -12.32 -15.03
CA CYS A 101 -0.76 -11.44 -15.98
C CYS A 101 0.76 -11.62 -16.04
N LEU A 102 1.39 -12.38 -15.11
CA LEU A 102 2.85 -12.41 -14.98
C LEU A 102 3.55 -12.87 -16.25
N SER A 103 3.10 -13.96 -16.88
CA SER A 103 3.72 -14.47 -18.13
C SER A 103 3.70 -13.43 -19.25
N TYR A 104 2.52 -12.83 -19.48
CA TYR A 104 2.33 -11.78 -20.47
C TYR A 104 3.21 -10.55 -20.19
N LEU A 105 3.26 -10.09 -18.93
CA LEU A 105 4.06 -8.94 -18.54
C LEU A 105 5.56 -9.21 -18.68
N THR A 106 6.04 -10.41 -18.32
CA THR A 106 7.44 -10.79 -18.47
C THR A 106 7.89 -10.78 -19.94
N GLU A 107 7.06 -11.28 -20.86
CA GLU A 107 7.35 -11.24 -22.30
C GLU A 107 7.43 -9.81 -22.86
N LEU A 108 6.65 -8.90 -22.27
CA LEU A 108 6.59 -7.50 -22.68
C LEU A 108 7.73 -6.64 -22.10
N MET A 109 8.52 -7.18 -21.17
CA MET A 109 9.61 -6.44 -20.52
C MET A 109 10.79 -6.21 -21.46
N PRO A 110 11.20 -4.94 -21.71
CA PRO A 110 12.28 -4.63 -22.63
C PRO A 110 13.68 -4.89 -22.04
N SER A 111 13.79 -5.12 -20.72
CA SER A 111 15.08 -5.40 -20.08
C SER A 111 14.94 -6.25 -18.82
N LYS A 112 16.00 -6.99 -18.49
CA LYS A 112 16.11 -7.76 -17.24
C LYS A 112 16.00 -6.89 -15.98
N PHE A 113 16.38 -5.62 -16.06
CA PHE A 113 16.28 -4.69 -14.93
C PHE A 113 14.82 -4.37 -14.60
N LEU A 114 13.99 -4.13 -15.62
CA LEU A 114 12.55 -3.90 -15.44
C LEU A 114 11.84 -5.16 -14.96
N GLU A 115 12.25 -6.33 -15.44
CA GLU A 115 11.75 -7.62 -14.94
C GLU A 115 12.03 -7.79 -13.43
N LEU A 116 13.24 -7.45 -12.97
CA LEU A 116 13.57 -7.45 -11.54
C LEU A 116 12.71 -6.47 -10.74
N LEU A 117 12.49 -5.25 -11.25
CA LEU A 117 11.61 -4.26 -10.63
C LEU A 117 10.17 -4.76 -10.51
N MET A 118 9.69 -5.51 -11.50
CA MET A 118 8.36 -6.11 -11.47
C MET A 118 8.26 -7.15 -10.34
N TYR A 119 9.23 -8.03 -10.17
CA TYR A 119 9.24 -8.96 -9.03
C TYR A 119 9.30 -8.21 -7.69
N ALA A 120 10.07 -7.11 -7.61
CA ALA A 120 10.07 -6.26 -6.42
C ALA A 120 8.70 -5.62 -6.16
N ALA A 121 7.98 -5.24 -7.21
CA ALA A 121 6.63 -4.69 -7.12
C ALA A 121 5.63 -5.71 -6.53
N ILE A 122 5.76 -7.01 -6.83
CA ILE A 122 4.92 -8.07 -6.26
C ILE A 122 5.05 -8.12 -4.73
N VAL A 123 6.27 -7.96 -4.21
CA VAL A 123 6.56 -8.04 -2.76
C VAL A 123 6.16 -6.75 -2.02
N ASN A 124 6.11 -5.62 -2.72
CA ASN A 124 5.93 -4.31 -2.12
C ASN A 124 4.67 -4.14 -1.23
N PRO A 125 3.46 -4.58 -1.63
CA PRO A 125 2.26 -4.48 -0.80
C PRO A 125 2.38 -5.25 0.52
N PHE A 126 3.04 -6.41 0.52
CA PHE A 126 3.27 -7.23 1.71
C PHE A 126 4.25 -6.57 2.67
N LEU A 127 5.33 -6.01 2.12
CA LEU A 127 6.30 -5.24 2.90
C LEU A 127 5.61 -4.03 3.56
N CYS A 128 4.81 -3.28 2.79
CA CYS A 128 4.08 -2.13 3.30
C CYS A 128 3.03 -2.51 4.35
N CYS A 129 2.35 -3.64 4.17
CA CYS A 129 1.41 -4.19 5.14
C CYS A 129 2.10 -4.45 6.48
N TYR A 130 3.29 -5.05 6.46
CA TYR A 130 4.09 -5.29 7.66
C TYR A 130 4.54 -3.99 8.33
N LEU A 131 4.99 -3.00 7.55
CA LEU A 131 5.38 -1.68 8.07
C LEU A 131 4.20 -0.96 8.74
N LEU A 132 3.00 -1.02 8.14
CA LEU A 132 1.77 -0.46 8.72
C LEU A 132 1.36 -1.18 10.01
N PHE A 133 1.52 -2.50 10.07
CA PHE A 133 1.30 -3.27 11.29
C PHE A 133 2.24 -2.82 12.41
N LEU A 134 3.53 -2.66 12.12
CA LEU A 134 4.49 -2.13 13.09
C LEU A 134 4.11 -0.72 13.52
N ALA A 135 3.82 0.19 12.58
CA ALA A 135 3.38 1.54 12.89
C ALA A 135 2.19 1.54 13.87
N LEU A 136 1.17 0.71 13.61
CA LEU A 136 0.01 0.54 14.49
C LEU A 136 0.38 0.07 15.89
N LYS A 137 1.25 -0.93 15.99
CA LYS A 137 1.72 -1.48 17.27
C LYS A 137 2.39 -0.39 18.11
N TYR A 138 3.28 0.40 17.50
CA TYR A 138 3.99 1.48 18.20
C TYR A 138 3.06 2.64 18.59
N ILE A 139 2.12 3.03 17.72
CA ILE A 139 1.16 4.11 18.06
C ILE A 139 0.26 3.70 19.24
N LYS A 140 -0.19 2.44 19.28
CA LYS A 140 -1.02 1.93 20.38
C LYS A 140 -0.25 1.89 21.71
N ARG A 141 0.96 1.34 21.70
CA ARG A 141 1.83 1.30 22.89
C ARG A 141 2.11 2.71 23.43
N ASP A 142 2.41 3.64 22.53
CA ASP A 142 2.62 5.04 22.87
C ASP A 142 1.39 5.71 23.50
N ASN A 143 0.19 5.33 23.05
CA ASN A 143 -1.07 5.84 23.59
C ASN A 143 -1.38 5.25 24.97
N GLU A 144 -1.08 3.96 25.18
CA GLU A 144 -1.24 3.29 26.47
C GLU A 144 -0.31 3.88 27.55
N LEU A 145 0.95 4.17 27.19
CA LEU A 145 1.92 4.80 28.11
C LEU A 145 1.45 6.17 28.62
N ILE A 146 0.85 6.97 27.75
CA ILE A 146 0.31 8.28 28.14
C ILE A 146 -0.89 8.10 29.09
N ASN A 147 -1.82 7.21 28.73
CA ASN A 147 -2.99 6.93 29.57
C ASN A 147 -2.63 6.35 30.94
N SER A 148 -1.54 5.57 31.05
CA SER A 148 -1.09 5.04 32.35
C SER A 148 -0.53 6.13 33.27
N LEU A 149 0.12 7.16 32.71
CA LEU A 149 0.65 8.27 33.50
C LEU A 149 -0.47 9.19 34.01
N ASP A 150 -1.52 9.38 33.21
CA ASP A 150 -2.68 10.18 33.60
C ASP A 150 -3.51 9.54 34.73
N ARG A 151 -3.42 8.21 34.93
CA ARG A 151 -4.12 7.51 36.03
C ARG A 151 -3.44 7.66 37.40
N ILE A 152 -2.18 8.08 37.44
CA ILE A 152 -1.38 8.22 38.67
C ILE A 152 -1.50 9.64 39.24
N ARG A 153 -1.95 10.60 38.43
CA ARG A 153 -2.24 11.97 38.83
C ARG A 153 -3.68 12.11 39.30
#